data_AF-Q1LEQ2-F1
#
_entry.id   AF-Q1LEQ2-F1
#
_cell.length_a   1.000
_cell.length_b   1.000
_cell.length_c   1.000
_cell.angle_alpha   90.00
_cell.angle_beta   90.00
_cell.angle_gamma   90.00
#
_symmetry.space_group_name_H-M   'P 1'
#
loop_
_entity.id
_entity.type
_entity.pdbx_description
1 polymer ?
#
loop_
_entity_poly.entity_id
_entity_poly.type
_entity_poly.pdbx_seq_one_letter_code
_entity_poly.pdbx_strand_id
1 'polypeptide(L)'
;MPGAFSPKTVARLGLRARMAIIGTLTCLLEGCAGAPSVGLFGAYFPLWLLSAVIGIFGAVVSYRVFVKTGWAETVRSQLIVNTAIGLIIAEIVWLIGTGHLL
;
A
#
# COMPACT_ATOMS: atom_id res chain seq x y z
N MET A 1 -20.34 27.35 -30.14
CA MET A 1 -21.54 26.72 -29.54
C MET A 1 -21.08 25.59 -28.63
N PRO A 2 -21.18 25.69 -27.30
CA PRO A 2 -20.71 24.64 -26.40
C PRO A 2 -21.73 23.50 -26.32
N GLY A 3 -21.29 22.29 -26.64
CA GLY A 3 -22.09 21.06 -26.62
C GLY A 3 -22.52 20.68 -25.21
N ALA A 4 -23.82 20.47 -25.03
CA ALA A 4 -24.42 20.01 -23.79
C ALA A 4 -23.97 18.57 -23.50
N PHE A 5 -23.12 18.39 -22.48
CA PHE A 5 -22.80 17.07 -21.94
C PHE A 5 -24.06 16.43 -21.33
N SER A 6 -24.46 15.27 -21.84
CA SER A 6 -25.64 14.55 -21.35
C SER A 6 -25.44 14.10 -19.88
N PRO A 7 -26.39 14.38 -18.96
CA PRO A 7 -26.28 14.01 -17.53
C PRO A 7 -26.01 12.52 -17.30
N LYS A 8 -26.52 11.68 -18.22
CA LYS A 8 -26.38 10.22 -18.20
C LYS A 8 -24.92 9.76 -18.40
N THR A 9 -24.10 10.55 -19.08
CA THR A 9 -22.68 10.23 -19.34
C THR A 9 -21.82 10.56 -18.12
N VAL A 10 -22.11 11.66 -17.43
CA VAL A 10 -21.44 12.04 -16.17
C VAL A 10 -21.75 11.03 -15.06
N ALA A 11 -23.01 10.60 -14.95
CA ALA A 11 -23.43 9.58 -13.99
C ALA A 11 -22.76 8.21 -14.23
N ARG A 12 -22.65 7.77 -15.50
CA ARG A 12 -21.96 6.52 -15.87
C ARG A 12 -20.45 6.59 -15.64
N LEU A 13 -19.82 7.75 -15.83
CA LEU A 13 -18.40 7.94 -15.54
C LEU A 13 -18.12 7.87 -14.04
N GLY A 14 -18.98 8.47 -13.22
CA GLY A 14 -18.90 8.39 -11.75
C GLY A 14 -19.12 6.97 -11.21
N LEU A 15 -20.05 6.21 -11.79
CA LEU A 15 -20.27 4.81 -11.40
C LEU A 15 -19.08 3.91 -11.75
N ARG A 16 -18.48 4.09 -12.94
CA ARG A 16 -17.27 3.38 -13.35
C ARG A 16 -16.06 3.70 -12.46
N ALA A 17 -15.88 4.97 -12.12
CA ALA A 17 -14.82 5.39 -11.19
C ALA A 17 -15.03 4.78 -9.79
N ARG A 18 -16.26 4.76 -9.28
CA ARG A 18 -16.59 4.11 -8.00
C ARG A 18 -16.33 2.60 -8.03
N MET A 19 -16.71 1.91 -9.10
CA MET A 19 -16.44 0.49 -9.26
C MET A 19 -14.94 0.20 -9.35
N ALA A 20 -14.16 1.04 -10.04
CA ALA A 20 -12.72 0.91 -10.10
C ALA A 20 -12.09 1.10 -8.71
N ILE A 21 -12.53 2.10 -7.94
CA ILE A 21 -12.04 2.33 -6.56
C ILE A 21 -12.39 1.14 -5.67
N ILE A 22 -13.63 0.65 -5.71
CA ILE A 22 -14.06 -0.52 -4.93
C ILE A 22 -13.25 -1.75 -5.31
N GLY A 23 -13.05 -2.01 -6.61
CA GLY A 23 -12.27 -3.13 -7.12
C GLY A 23 -10.82 -3.10 -6.64
N THR A 24 -10.19 -1.93 -6.69
CA THR A 24 -8.84 -1.74 -6.13
C THR A 24 -8.84 -1.98 -4.62
N LEU A 25 -9.81 -1.44 -3.89
CA LEU A 25 -9.90 -1.58 -2.44
C LEU A 25 -10.10 -3.04 -2.01
N THR A 26 -10.90 -3.81 -2.74
CA THR A 26 -11.08 -5.26 -2.50
C THR A 26 -9.81 -6.05 -2.78
N CYS A 27 -9.06 -5.70 -3.83
CA CYS A 27 -7.79 -6.35 -4.13
C CYS A 27 -6.73 -6.08 -3.04
N LEU A 28 -6.77 -4.90 -2.41
CA LEU A 28 -5.91 -4.56 -1.27
C LEU A 28 -6.31 -5.31 0.01
N LEU A 29 -7.52 -5.85 0.10
CA LEU A 29 -8.03 -6.55 1.27
C LEU A 29 -7.65 -8.04 1.31
N GLU A 30 -7.15 -8.61 0.20
CA GLU A 30 -6.70 -10.01 0.13
C GLU A 30 -5.58 -10.31 1.14
N GLY A 31 -4.78 -9.32 1.55
CA GLY A 31 -3.80 -9.48 2.63
C GLY A 31 -4.42 -9.81 4.00
N CYS A 32 -5.69 -9.45 4.21
CA CYS A 32 -6.44 -9.76 5.44
C CYS A 32 -6.98 -11.20 5.46
N ALA A 33 -7.09 -11.87 4.30
CA ALA A 33 -7.55 -13.27 4.23
C ALA A 33 -6.55 -14.25 4.88
N GLY A 34 -5.27 -13.88 4.93
CA GLY A 34 -4.20 -14.66 5.55
C GLY A 34 -3.97 -14.42 7.05
N ALA A 35 -4.81 -13.63 7.73
CA ALA A 35 -4.62 -13.33 9.16
C ALA A 35 -5.09 -14.50 10.04
N PRO A 36 -4.18 -15.27 10.68
CA PRO A 36 -4.58 -16.39 11.54
C PRO A 36 -5.31 -15.86 12.78
N SER A 37 -6.59 -16.15 12.89
CA SER A 37 -7.47 -15.73 14.00
C SER A 37 -7.22 -16.50 15.30
N VAL A 38 -6.24 -17.41 15.29
CA VAL A 38 -5.83 -18.21 16.43
C VAL A 38 -4.50 -17.66 16.92
N GLY A 39 -4.53 -16.92 18.03
CA GLY A 39 -3.34 -16.39 18.71
C GLY A 39 -2.52 -17.52 19.33
N LEU A 40 -1.88 -18.34 18.50
CA LEU A 40 -0.88 -19.28 18.95
C LEU A 40 0.36 -18.48 19.32
N PHE A 41 0.76 -18.56 20.59
CA PHE A 41 2.03 -18.04 21.11
C PHE A 41 3.17 -18.32 20.08
N GLY A 42 3.59 -17.29 19.32
CA GLY A 42 4.66 -17.39 18.31
C GLY A 42 4.27 -17.51 16.83
N ALA A 43 3.01 -17.35 16.41
CA ALA A 43 2.47 -17.71 15.08
C ALA A 43 3.11 -17.11 13.80
N TYR A 44 4.14 -16.28 13.91
CA TYR A 44 4.99 -15.82 12.79
C TYR A 44 6.48 -15.69 13.15
N PHE A 45 6.90 -16.18 14.31
CA PHE A 45 8.25 -16.03 14.84
C PHE A 45 9.24 -16.81 13.95
N PRO A 46 10.25 -16.21 13.27
CA PRO A 46 10.77 -14.82 13.28
C PRO A 46 10.43 -13.95 12.04
N LEU A 47 9.61 -14.46 11.12
CA LEU A 47 9.35 -13.85 9.82
C LEU A 47 8.70 -12.46 9.89
N TRP A 48 7.73 -12.24 10.80
CA TRP A 48 7.06 -10.92 10.94
C TRP A 48 8.01 -9.86 11.46
N LEU A 49 8.91 -10.26 12.35
CA LEU A 49 9.91 -9.38 12.92
C LEU A 49 10.93 -9.02 11.83
N LEU A 50 11.34 -9.99 11.02
CA LEU A 50 12.23 -9.79 9.90
C LEU A 50 11.60 -8.88 8.82
N SER A 51 10.33 -9.08 8.47
CA SER A 51 9.63 -8.24 7.49
C SER A 51 9.46 -6.80 8.00
N ALA A 52 9.07 -6.62 9.27
CA ALA A 52 8.96 -5.30 9.89
C ALA A 52 10.31 -4.57 9.90
N VAL A 53 11.40 -5.26 10.26
CA VAL A 53 12.75 -4.70 10.25
C VAL A 53 13.16 -4.28 8.83
N ILE A 54 12.94 -5.12 7.82
CA ILE A 54 13.25 -4.79 6.42
C ILE A 54 12.41 -3.60 5.94
N GLY A 55 11.12 -3.52 6.32
CA GLY A 55 10.27 -2.37 6.02
C GLY A 55 10.77 -1.07 6.64
N ILE A 56 11.21 -1.10 7.91
CA ILE A 56 11.83 0.04 8.58
C ILE A 56 13.11 0.48 7.85
N PHE A 57 13.98 -0.48 7.48
CA PHE A 57 15.16 -0.18 6.67
C PHE A 57 14.79 0.48 5.33
N GLY A 58 13.75 -0.03 4.66
CA GLY A 58 13.21 0.56 3.42
C GLY A 58 12.76 2.01 3.60
N ALA A 59 12.01 2.32 4.67
CA ALA A 59 11.54 3.67 4.98
C ALA A 59 12.71 4.64 5.29
N VAL A 60 13.74 4.17 5.99
CA VAL A 60 14.93 4.98 6.29
C VAL A 60 15.73 5.25 5.01
N VAL A 61 15.91 4.23 4.16
CA VAL A 61 16.60 4.38 2.87
C VAL A 61 15.84 5.34 1.97
N SER A 62 14.52 5.22 1.85
CA SER A 62 13.70 6.12 1.03
C SER A 62 13.78 7.57 1.54
N TYR A 63 13.75 7.77 2.86
CA TYR A 63 13.95 9.10 3.45
C TYR A 63 15.29 9.70 3.04
N ARG A 64 16.38 8.93 3.16
CA ARG A 64 17.72 9.39 2.78
C ARG A 64 17.82 9.73 1.30
N VAL A 65 17.17 8.94 0.44
CA VAL A 65 17.10 9.21 -1.00
C VAL A 65 16.39 10.54 -1.26
N PHE A 66 15.20 10.75 -0.71
CA PHE A 66 14.45 11.99 -0.94
C PHE A 66 15.13 13.25 -0.41
N VAL A 67 15.86 13.16 0.72
CA VAL A 67 16.67 14.26 1.22
C VAL A 67 17.83 14.55 0.27
N LYS A 68 18.53 13.52 -0.22
CA LYS A 68 19.65 13.68 -1.17
C LYS A 68 19.23 14.22 -2.54
N THR A 69 18.03 13.89 -3.01
CA THR A 69 17.53 14.36 -4.30
C THR A 69 16.90 15.75 -4.24
N GLY A 70 16.79 16.37 -3.05
CA GLY A 70 16.12 17.66 -2.86
C GLY A 70 14.58 17.59 -2.92
N TRP A 71 14.01 16.39 -3.03
CA TRP A 71 12.56 16.18 -3.11
C TRP A 71 11.84 16.36 -1.77
N ALA A 72 12.60 16.45 -0.67
CA ALA A 72 12.08 16.70 0.66
C ALA A 72 11.23 17.98 0.75
N GLU A 73 11.55 19.02 -0.03
CA GLU A 73 10.78 20.28 -0.02
C GLU A 73 9.49 20.20 -0.83
N THR A 74 9.44 19.34 -1.85
CA THR A 74 8.24 19.17 -2.70
C THR A 74 7.19 18.30 -2.01
N VAL A 75 7.63 17.30 -1.24
CA VAL A 75 6.74 16.33 -0.58
C VAL A 75 6.43 16.78 0.85
N ARG A 76 5.39 17.61 1.01
CA ARG A 76 4.91 18.17 2.29
C ARG A 76 4.72 17.12 3.41
N SER A 77 4.36 15.88 3.07
CA SER A 77 4.09 14.78 4.02
C SER A 77 5.08 13.62 3.87
N GLN A 78 6.37 13.94 3.89
CA GLN A 78 7.45 12.99 3.65
C GLN A 78 7.48 11.79 4.62
N LEU A 79 7.03 11.98 5.87
CA LEU A 79 6.88 10.90 6.84
C LEU A 79 5.86 9.85 6.36
N ILE A 80 4.68 10.30 5.92
CA ILE A 80 3.62 9.39 5.45
C ILE A 80 4.09 8.62 4.22
N VAL A 81 4.77 9.30 3.29
CA VAL A 81 5.26 8.67 2.06
C VAL A 81 6.33 7.62 2.36
N ASN A 82 7.31 7.92 3.20
CA ASN A 82 8.36 6.95 3.56
C ASN A 82 7.82 5.79 4.38
N THR A 83 6.91 6.06 5.31
CA THR A 83 6.24 5.01 6.07
C THR A 83 5.41 4.11 5.15
N ALA A 84 4.69 4.68 4.17
CA ALA A 84 3.95 3.90 3.18
C ALA A 84 4.88 3.02 2.33
N ILE A 85 6.03 3.55 1.89
CA ILE A 85 7.05 2.76 1.16
C ILE A 85 7.56 1.61 2.03
N GLY A 86 7.91 1.88 3.29
CA GLY A 86 8.36 0.85 4.23
C GLY A 86 7.30 -0.21 4.49
N LEU A 87 6.03 0.19 4.62
CA LEU A 87 4.90 -0.71 4.80
C LEU A 87 4.72 -1.63 3.59
N ILE A 88 4.76 -1.07 2.37
CA ILE A 88 4.69 -1.87 1.12
C ILE A 88 5.83 -2.90 1.08
N ILE A 89 7.06 -2.50 1.45
CA ILE A 89 8.21 -3.41 1.48
C ILE A 89 8.00 -4.52 2.53
N ALA A 90 7.52 -4.17 3.73
CA ALA A 90 7.25 -5.14 4.79
C ALA A 90 6.20 -6.17 4.34
N GLU A 91 5.10 -5.73 3.73
CA GLU A 91 4.05 -6.61 3.21
C GLU A 91 4.56 -7.50 2.07
N ILE A 92 5.37 -6.97 1.14
CA ILE A 92 5.98 -7.79 0.08
C ILE A 92 6.85 -8.90 0.68
N VAL A 93 7.73 -8.56 1.62
CA VAL A 93 8.61 -9.54 2.28
C VAL A 93 7.80 -10.57 3.07
N TRP A 94 6.74 -10.11 3.73
CA TRP A 94 5.81 -10.97 4.44
C TRP A 94 5.13 -11.98 3.51
N LEU A 95 4.51 -11.52 2.43
CA LEU A 95 3.81 -12.37 1.46
C LEU A 95 4.75 -13.35 0.76
N ILE A 96 6.00 -12.95 0.51
CA ILE A 96 7.04 -13.86 0.01
C ILE A 96 7.38 -14.92 1.06
N GLY A 97 7.61 -14.48 2.30
CA GLY A 97 8.00 -15.38 3.39
C GLY A 97 6.91 -16.37 3.82
N THR A 98 5.65 -16.00 3.63
CA THR A 98 4.49 -16.89 3.88
C THR A 98 4.14 -17.76 2.66
N GLY A 99 4.74 -17.51 1.50
CA GLY A 99 4.47 -18.24 0.26
C GLY A 99 3.14 -17.88 -0.40
N HIS A 100 2.59 -16.69 -0.13
CA HIS A 100 1.34 -16.23 -0.76
C HIS A 100 1.57 -15.55 -2.11
N LEU A 101 2.82 -15.22 -2.45
CA LEU A 101 3.22 -14.55 -3.69
C LEU A 101 3.88 -15.48 -4.73
N LEU A 102 4.23 -16.72 -4.36
CA LEU A 102 4.91 -17.74 -5.18
C LEU A 102 4.11 -19.03 -5.18
#